data_AF-A0A3N4R9F1-F1
#
_entry.id   AF-A0A3N4R9F1-F1
#
_cell.length_a   1.000
_cell.length_b   1.000
_cell.length_c   1.000
_cell.angle_alpha   90.00
_cell.angle_beta   90.00
_cell.angle_gamma   90.00
#
_symmetry.space_group_name_H-M   'P 1'
#
loop_
_entity.id
_entity.type
_entity.pdbx_description
1 polymer ?
#
loop_
_entity_poly.entity_id
_entity_poly.type
_entity_poly.pdbx_seq_one_letter_code
_entity_poly.pdbx_strand_id
1 'polypeptide(L)'
;MSELEDLRARVKQLQLELDIVRTVPALPAEHRGQPITWRRWEPAPVILCERSGDLNGCDQCDHPGPSLLAFGLAAPAGQPERPPVIRFHAHRCPGCQEMHVYERSHTPRHIGAVTEEIAYCPPQSSTAQEGTDS
;
A
#
# COMPACT_ATOMS: atom_id res chain seq x y z
N MET A 1 1.38 46.47 4.95
CA MET A 1 0.41 45.43 5.37
C MET A 1 0.42 44.20 4.45
N SER A 2 1.09 44.20 3.28
CA SER A 2 0.93 43.10 2.30
C SER A 2 1.80 41.85 2.53
N GLU A 3 2.99 41.96 3.12
CA GLU A 3 3.92 40.80 3.21
C GLU A 3 3.40 39.67 4.13
N LEU A 4 2.71 40.02 5.21
CA LEU A 4 2.09 39.05 6.12
C LEU A 4 0.87 38.36 5.48
N GLU A 5 0.14 39.08 4.63
CA GLU A 5 -1.02 38.55 3.90
C GLU A 5 -0.57 37.62 2.77
N ASP A 6 0.49 37.98 2.05
CA ASP A 6 1.14 37.16 1.03
C ASP A 6 1.71 35.87 1.62
N LEU A 7 2.40 35.95 2.77
CA LEU A 7 2.90 34.76 3.48
C LEU A 7 1.77 33.83 3.94
N ARG A 8 0.67 34.39 4.45
CA ARG A 8 -0.50 33.59 4.86
C ARG A 8 -1.18 32.94 3.66
N ALA A 9 -1.31 33.65 2.54
CA ALA A 9 -1.84 33.09 1.31
C ALA A 9 -0.94 31.96 0.78
N ARG A 10 0.39 32.15 0.83
CA ARG A 10 1.36 31.13 0.42
C ARG A 10 1.33 29.90 1.31
N VAL A 11 1.23 30.05 2.63
CA VAL A 11 1.08 28.92 3.56
C VAL A 11 -0.23 28.16 3.29
N LYS A 12 -1.34 28.86 3.07
CA LYS A 12 -2.63 28.23 2.78
C LYS A 12 -2.62 27.49 1.45
N GLN A 13 -1.95 28.06 0.44
CA GLN A 13 -1.77 27.40 -0.85
C GLN A 13 -0.88 26.15 -0.72
N LEU A 14 0.24 26.24 -0.01
CA LEU A 14 1.11 25.08 0.25
C LEU A 14 0.40 23.99 1.07
N GLN A 15 -0.47 24.39 2.01
CA GLN A 15 -1.33 23.46 2.75
C GLN A 15 -2.34 22.79 1.82
N LEU A 16 -2.95 23.51 0.87
CA LEU A 16 -3.84 22.94 -0.14
C LEU A 16 -3.11 22.01 -1.13
N GLU A 17 -1.88 22.35 -1.50
CA GLU A 17 -1.02 21.51 -2.33
C GLU A 17 -0.57 20.23 -1.58
N LEU A 18 -0.34 20.33 -0.27
CA LEU A 18 -0.09 19.18 0.61
C LEU A 18 -1.36 18.35 0.87
N ASP A 19 -2.53 19.00 0.92
CA ASP A 19 -3.85 18.40 1.04
C ASP A 19 -4.42 17.92 -0.31
N ILE A 20 -3.59 17.75 -1.35
CA ILE A 20 -3.94 16.81 -2.44
C ILE A 20 -4.01 15.43 -1.78
N VAL A 21 -5.21 15.12 -1.28
CA VAL A 21 -5.51 13.96 -0.46
C VAL A 21 -5.12 12.73 -1.25
N ARG A 22 -3.98 12.14 -0.89
CA ARG A 22 -3.60 10.85 -1.41
C ARG A 22 -4.66 9.85 -0.97
N THR A 23 -5.36 9.28 -1.93
CA THR A 23 -6.48 8.37 -1.65
C THR A 23 -5.92 7.00 -1.33
N VAL A 24 -6.47 6.34 -0.31
CA VAL A 24 -6.10 4.96 -0.02
C VAL A 24 -6.64 4.07 -1.14
N PRO A 25 -5.80 3.32 -1.87
CA PRO A 25 -6.28 2.44 -2.93
C PRO A 25 -7.27 1.41 -2.37
N ALA A 26 -8.33 1.15 -3.12
CA ALA A 26 -9.31 0.14 -2.74
C ALA A 26 -8.68 -1.26 -2.83
N LEU A 27 -8.89 -2.08 -1.80
CA LEU A 27 -8.47 -3.48 -1.81
C LEU A 27 -9.43 -4.31 -2.67
N PRO A 28 -8.94 -5.32 -3.41
CA PRO A 28 -9.80 -6.21 -4.21
C PRO A 28 -10.86 -6.89 -3.34
N ALA A 29 -12.13 -6.81 -3.72
CA ALA A 29 -13.21 -7.46 -2.98
C ALA A 29 -13.26 -8.99 -3.19
N GLU A 30 -12.67 -9.48 -4.28
CA GLU A 30 -12.64 -10.89 -4.65
C GLU A 30 -11.37 -11.26 -5.43
N HIS A 31 -11.03 -12.55 -5.45
CA HIS A 31 -10.01 -13.12 -6.32
C HIS A 31 -10.41 -14.52 -6.76
N ARG A 32 -10.36 -14.81 -8.07
CA ARG A 32 -10.77 -16.10 -8.66
C ARG A 32 -12.18 -16.54 -8.19
N GLY A 33 -13.11 -15.59 -8.09
CA GLY A 33 -14.49 -15.82 -7.65
C GLY A 33 -14.67 -16.10 -6.15
N GLN A 34 -13.61 -15.95 -5.34
CA GLN A 34 -13.69 -16.07 -3.88
C GLN A 34 -13.74 -14.67 -3.25
N PRO A 35 -14.71 -14.38 -2.37
CA PRO A 35 -14.75 -13.11 -1.65
C PRO A 35 -13.58 -13.00 -0.68
N ILE A 36 -13.02 -11.79 -0.57
CA ILE A 36 -11.92 -11.47 0.34
C ILE A 36 -12.44 -10.55 1.44
N THR A 37 -12.29 -10.98 2.69
CA THR A 37 -12.53 -10.12 3.85
C THR A 37 -11.22 -9.54 4.34
N TRP A 38 -11.03 -8.24 4.19
CA TRP A 38 -9.82 -7.56 4.62
C TRP A 38 -9.87 -7.13 6.08
N ARG A 39 -8.77 -7.36 6.79
CA ARG A 39 -8.50 -6.68 8.06
C ARG A 39 -8.13 -5.22 7.81
N ARG A 40 -8.17 -4.44 8.88
CA ARG A 40 -7.71 -3.05 8.86
C ARG A 40 -6.22 -3.00 8.53
N TRP A 41 -5.83 -1.89 7.92
CA TRP A 41 -4.43 -1.56 7.73
C TRP A 41 -3.75 -1.34 9.08
N GLU A 42 -2.62 -1.98 9.27
CA GLU A 42 -1.77 -1.85 10.46
C GLU A 42 -0.32 -1.67 10.02
N PRO A 43 0.55 -1.01 10.81
CA PRO A 43 1.98 -0.98 10.52
C PRO A 43 2.52 -2.40 10.38
N ALA A 44 3.21 -2.68 9.27
CA ALA A 44 3.86 -3.97 9.08
C ALA A 44 4.97 -4.15 10.12
N PRO A 45 5.11 -5.34 10.73
CA PRO A 45 6.31 -5.68 11.48
C PRO A 45 7.55 -5.50 10.60
N VAL A 46 8.61 -4.90 11.15
CA VAL A 46 9.86 -4.57 10.43
C VAL A 46 10.44 -5.78 9.68
N ILE A 47 10.33 -6.99 10.25
CA ILE A 47 10.81 -8.25 9.66
C ILE A 47 10.04 -8.63 8.37
N LEU A 48 8.79 -8.19 8.21
CA LEU A 48 7.94 -8.53 7.06
C LEU A 48 8.09 -7.57 5.88
N CYS A 49 8.94 -6.54 5.99
CA CYS A 49 9.15 -5.51 4.97
C CYS A 49 10.23 -5.85 3.93
N GLU A 50 10.75 -7.08 3.91
CA GLU A 50 11.92 -7.46 3.08
C GLU A 50 11.71 -7.41 1.56
N ARG A 51 10.46 -7.32 1.06
CA ARG A 51 10.16 -7.47 -0.38
C ARG A 51 9.58 -6.24 -1.08
N SER A 52 9.43 -5.11 -0.39
CA SER A 52 8.94 -3.86 -0.99
C SER A 52 10.03 -2.79 -1.15
N GLY A 53 11.28 -3.20 -1.40
CA GLY A 53 12.45 -2.31 -1.49
C GLY A 53 13.17 -2.19 -0.15
N ASP A 54 14.45 -2.53 -0.10
CA ASP A 54 15.13 -3.14 1.04
C ASP A 54 15.07 -2.39 2.39
N LEU A 55 14.73 -3.14 3.45
CA LEU A 55 14.84 -2.80 4.88
C LEU A 55 14.34 -1.39 5.24
N ASN A 56 13.00 -1.27 5.33
CA ASN A 56 12.26 -0.14 5.89
C ASN A 56 12.00 1.04 4.93
N GLY A 57 12.20 0.92 3.62
CA GLY A 57 11.97 2.02 2.68
C GLY A 57 10.73 1.86 1.81
N CYS A 58 10.35 2.93 1.09
CA CYS A 58 9.59 2.82 -0.16
C CYS A 58 10.44 3.43 -1.28
N ASP A 59 10.90 2.60 -2.20
CA ASP A 59 11.81 3.00 -3.28
C ASP A 59 11.21 4.06 -4.23
N GLN A 60 9.88 4.20 -4.24
CA GLN A 60 9.20 5.16 -5.11
C GLN A 60 9.20 6.59 -4.55
N CYS A 61 9.31 6.77 -3.23
CA CYS A 61 9.17 8.08 -2.60
C CYS A 61 10.07 8.31 -1.39
N ASP A 62 11.05 7.43 -1.17
CA ASP A 62 12.01 7.45 -0.07
C ASP A 62 11.36 7.50 1.33
N HIS A 63 10.12 7.01 1.46
CA HIS A 63 9.45 6.98 2.77
C HIS A 63 10.21 6.02 3.71
N PRO A 64 10.57 6.44 4.94
CA PRO A 64 11.45 5.68 5.85
C PRO A 64 10.79 4.48 6.56
N GLY A 65 9.63 4.04 6.06
CA GLY A 65 8.87 2.90 6.59
C GLY A 65 8.29 3.05 8.00
N PRO A 66 7.68 1.97 8.53
CA PRO A 66 7.34 0.73 7.83
C PRO A 66 6.20 0.91 6.82
N SER A 67 6.03 -0.06 5.91
CA SER A 67 4.81 -0.13 5.11
C SER A 67 3.59 -0.44 5.98
N LEU A 68 2.40 -0.15 5.47
CA LEU A 68 1.14 -0.61 6.05
C LEU A 68 0.78 -1.97 5.47
N LEU A 69 0.32 -2.88 6.32
CA LEU A 69 -0.07 -4.24 5.99
C LEU A 69 -1.55 -4.45 6.28
N ALA A 70 -2.26 -5.11 5.37
CA ALA A 70 -3.60 -5.65 5.61
C ALA A 70 -3.63 -7.13 5.22
N PHE A 71 -4.29 -7.94 6.05
CA PHE A 71 -4.50 -9.37 5.78
C PHE A 71 -5.88 -9.60 5.17
N GLY A 72 -5.93 -10.27 4.03
CA GLY A 72 -7.16 -10.72 3.39
C GLY A 72 -7.43 -12.19 3.72
N LEU A 73 -8.64 -12.44 4.22
CA LEU A 73 -9.15 -13.76 4.53
C LEU A 73 -10.06 -14.25 3.40
N ALA A 74 -9.91 -15.51 3.02
CA ALA A 74 -10.84 -16.20 2.15
C ALA A 74 -10.96 -17.67 2.55
N ALA A 75 -12.06 -18.29 2.14
CA ALA A 75 -12.23 -19.73 2.31
C ALA A 75 -11.12 -20.50 1.58
N PRO A 76 -10.70 -21.67 2.09
CA PRO A 76 -9.80 -22.54 1.35
C PRO A 76 -10.40 -22.91 -0.01
N ALA A 77 -9.55 -23.05 -1.03
CA ALA A 77 -9.99 -23.38 -2.38
C ALA A 77 -10.79 -24.70 -2.38
N GLY A 78 -11.98 -24.67 -2.97
CA GLY A 78 -12.89 -25.82 -3.05
C GLY A 78 -13.55 -26.23 -1.72
N GLN A 79 -13.40 -25.45 -0.65
CA GLN A 79 -13.96 -25.76 0.68
C GLN A 79 -14.63 -24.52 1.30
N PRO A 80 -15.71 -23.99 0.68
CA PRO A 80 -16.38 -22.76 1.11
C PRO A 80 -16.97 -22.83 2.53
N GLU A 81 -17.26 -24.04 3.02
CA GLU A 81 -17.78 -24.30 4.36
C GLU A 81 -16.74 -24.19 5.48
N ARG A 82 -15.44 -24.22 5.14
CA ARG A 82 -14.38 -24.10 6.15
C ARG A 82 -14.17 -22.65 6.58
N PRO A 83 -13.74 -22.42 7.84
CA PRO A 83 -13.40 -21.08 8.30
C PRO A 83 -12.41 -20.38 7.37
N PRO A 84 -12.62 -19.08 7.06
CA PRO A 84 -11.68 -18.31 6.26
C PRO A 84 -10.29 -18.30 6.90
N VAL A 85 -9.26 -18.46 6.08
CA VAL A 85 -7.85 -18.39 6.50
C VAL A 85 -7.18 -17.19 5.84
N ILE A 86 -6.07 -16.72 6.43
CA ILE A 86 -5.26 -15.67 5.81
C ILE A 86 -4.68 -16.22 4.51
N ARG A 87 -5.08 -15.62 3.39
CA ARG A 87 -4.62 -16.00 2.06
C ARG A 87 -4.02 -14.85 1.29
N PHE A 88 -4.29 -13.60 1.70
CA PHE A 88 -3.82 -12.44 0.98
C PHE A 88 -3.13 -11.46 1.91
N HIS A 89 -2.07 -10.84 1.41
CA HIS A 89 -1.36 -9.76 2.09
C HIS A 89 -1.36 -8.56 1.16
N ALA A 90 -1.77 -7.41 1.66
CA ALA A 90 -1.62 -6.15 0.97
C ALA A 90 -0.60 -5.30 1.69
N HIS A 91 0.38 -4.75 0.95
CA HIS A 91 1.37 -3.81 1.44
C HIS A 91 1.10 -2.46 0.79
N ARG A 92 1.20 -1.39 1.58
CA ARG A 92 0.99 -0.02 1.09
C ARG A 92 1.99 0.95 1.68
N CYS A 93 2.54 1.83 0.86
CA CYS A 93 3.35 2.94 1.34
C CYS A 93 2.45 4.03 1.95
N PRO A 94 2.66 4.46 3.22
CA PRO A 94 1.90 5.57 3.79
C PRO A 94 2.25 6.92 3.15
N GLY A 95 3.43 7.03 2.52
CA GLY A 95 3.84 8.19 1.72
C GLY A 95 3.06 8.26 0.41
N CYS A 96 3.55 7.61 -0.64
CA CYS A 96 2.99 7.70 -1.99
C CYS A 96 1.74 6.85 -2.24
N GLN A 97 1.24 6.08 -1.26
CA GLN A 97 0.10 5.18 -1.44
C GLN A 97 0.28 4.07 -2.48
N GLU A 98 1.50 3.83 -2.98
CA GLU A 98 1.78 2.62 -3.76
C GLU A 98 1.32 1.39 -2.98
N MET A 99 0.64 0.47 -3.66
CA MET A 99 0.07 -0.72 -3.03
C MET A 99 0.31 -1.96 -3.88
N HIS A 100 0.77 -3.02 -3.23
CA HIS A 100 0.88 -4.35 -3.80
C HIS A 100 0.01 -5.32 -3.02
N VAL A 101 -0.68 -6.21 -3.73
CA VAL A 101 -1.53 -7.24 -3.12
C VAL A 101 -1.09 -8.60 -3.62
N TYR A 102 -0.81 -9.50 -2.68
CA TYR A 102 -0.32 -10.84 -2.97
C TYR A 102 -1.26 -11.90 -2.45
N GLU A 103 -1.46 -12.96 -3.22
CA GLU A 103 -1.95 -14.25 -2.74
C GLU A 103 -0.78 -15.05 -2.16
N ARG A 104 -0.99 -15.64 -0.98
CA ARG A 104 -0.09 -16.60 -0.34
C ARG A 104 -0.63 -18.00 -0.57
N SER A 105 0.18 -18.81 -1.23
CA SER A 105 -0.06 -20.23 -1.39
C SER A 105 1.01 -21.03 -0.64
N HIS A 106 0.58 -22.11 0.01
CA HIS A 106 1.48 -23.08 0.60
C HIS A 106 1.52 -24.28 -0.33
N THR A 107 2.69 -24.54 -0.92
CA THR A 107 2.89 -25.78 -1.68
C THR A 107 3.58 -26.79 -0.77
N PRO A 108 3.17 -28.07 -0.74
CA PRO A 108 3.82 -29.09 0.09
C PRO A 108 5.30 -29.29 -0.24
N ARG A 109 5.76 -28.80 -1.39
CA ARG A 109 7.10 -29.01 -1.94
C ARG A 109 8.07 -27.86 -1.63
N HIS A 110 7.61 -26.75 -1.07
CA HIS A 110 8.46 -25.60 -0.75
C HIS A 110 8.41 -25.32 0.75
N ILE A 111 9.59 -25.09 1.35
CA ILE A 111 9.68 -24.54 2.70
C ILE A 111 9.39 -23.04 2.57
N GLY A 112 8.18 -22.64 2.98
CA GLY A 112 7.73 -21.24 2.94
C GLY A 112 6.41 -21.04 2.20
N ALA A 113 5.90 -19.81 2.26
CA ALA A 113 4.76 -19.39 1.46
C ALA A 113 5.26 -18.84 0.12
N VAL A 114 4.67 -19.30 -0.98
CA VAL A 114 4.85 -18.67 -2.29
C VAL A 114 3.87 -17.51 -2.39
N THR A 115 4.36 -16.36 -2.82
CA THR A 115 3.54 -15.15 -3.05
C THR A 115 3.37 -14.91 -4.54
N GLU A 116 2.12 -14.69 -4.97
CA GLU A 116 1.75 -14.30 -6.34
C GLU A 116 1.07 -12.92 -6.26
N GLU A 117 1.51 -11.95 -7.06
CA GLU A 117 0.86 -10.63 -7.10
C GLU A 117 -0.48 -10.72 -7.82
N ILE A 118 -1.54 -10.19 -7.21
CA ILE A 118 -2.90 -10.23 -7.73
C ILE A 118 -3.47 -8.83 -8.01
N ALA A 119 -2.88 -7.79 -7.42
CA ALA A 119 -3.21 -6.41 -7.73
C ALA A 119 -2.03 -5.48 -7.42
N TYR A 120 -1.91 -4.44 -8.22
CA TYR A 120 -0.94 -3.37 -8.06
C TYR A 120 -1.63 -2.02 -8.23
N CYS A 121 -1.31 -1.07 -7.37
CA CYS A 121 -1.66 0.34 -7.51
C CYS A 121 -0.37 1.16 -7.52
N PRO A 122 -0.10 1.91 -8.61
CA PRO A 122 1.14 2.67 -8.71
C PRO A 122 1.20 3.80 -7.67
N PRO A 123 2.41 4.31 -7.36
CA PRO A 123 2.57 5.45 -6.48
C PRO A 123 1.76 6.64 -6.99
N GLN A 124 1.01 7.25 -6.09
CA GLN A 124 0.34 8.51 -6.34
C GLN A 124 1.40 9.60 -6.30
N SER A 125 1.80 10.07 -7.48
CA SER A 125 2.72 11.17 -7.64
C SER A 125 2.19 12.37 -6.85
N SER A 126 2.97 12.89 -5.91
CA SER A 126 2.90 14.33 -5.66
C SER A 126 3.44 14.96 -6.93
N THR A 127 2.59 15.60 -7.72
CA THR A 127 3.03 16.54 -8.76
C THR A 127 3.85 17.63 -8.09
N ALA A 128 5.16 17.43 -8.01
CA ALA A 128 6.15 18.42 -7.66
C ALA A 128 7.53 17.91 -8.08
N GLN A 129 7.76 17.78 -9.40
CA GLN A 129 9.02 18.08 -10.08
C GLN A 129 8.90 17.75 -11.57
N GLU A 130 8.16 18.58 -12.30
CA GLU A 130 8.51 18.89 -13.69
C GLU A 130 9.09 20.31 -13.70
N GLY A 131 10.29 20.45 -14.28
CA GLY A 131 11.05 21.70 -14.39
C GLY A 131 12.28 21.69 -13.50
N THR A 132 13.50 21.92 -13.96
CA THR A 132 13.95 22.49 -15.23
C THR A 132 15.44 22.18 -15.28
N ASP A 133 15.92 21.41 -16.25
CA ASP A 133 17.34 21.49 -16.63
C ASP A 133 17.39 22.20 -17.98
N SER A 134 17.96 23.40 -17.92
CA SER A 134 18.33 24.25 -19.05
C SER A 134 19.70 23.86 -19.56
#